data_AF-A0A4Y9M8V9-F1
#
_entry.id   AF-A0A4Y9M8V9-F1
#
_cell.length_a   1.000
_cell.length_b   1.000
_cell.length_c   1.000
_cell.angle_alpha   90.00
_cell.angle_beta   90.00
_cell.angle_gamma   90.00
#
_symmetry.space_group_name_H-M   'P 1'
#
loop_
_entity.id
_entity.type
_entity.pdbx_description
1 polymer ?
#
loop_
_entity_poly.entity_id
_entity_poly.type
_entity_poly.pdbx_seq_one_letter_code
_entity_poly.pdbx_strand_id
1 'polypeptide(L)'
;MQPTPSKSLRGIAAALFLGSFAVGGQATAQVSDDVVKIGVLTDMSGQYSDLNGPGSLLAAQMAAADFGGKVLGKPIEIIGADHQQKADIGVGIARRWIENEKVDAISDVTNSAIALAVQQLTRETNRVALFSSPGTTDLTGKQCSPTGFQWVYDNYSNAVGPMKALIDKGNDTFFIITADFAFGHSLEKIASEAIKASGGKVLGTIRHPFGANDLSAFLLPAQASKAKVIVLATAGKDMTTAIKQANEFGIIAGGQSISAPVVFITDVHAIGLSTAQGISFIEGFYWDQNDETRAFAKRFFEVRNAMPTAPQAGVYSSIRHYLKAIQAAGTDEAKAVAAKMRELPVDDFFAKGGKVREDGRMVHDMLLVQVKKPSESKQPWDYYNVVATVSGEQAFQSLAQSECPLVKK
;
A
#
# COMPACT_ATOMS: atom_id res chain seq x y z
N MET A 1 51.38 -32.25 83.16
CA MET A 1 52.41 -31.19 83.06
C MET A 1 52.44 -30.70 81.61
N GLN A 2 52.08 -29.44 81.37
CA GLN A 2 52.32 -28.77 80.09
C GLN A 2 53.83 -28.52 79.91
N PRO A 3 54.31 -28.36 78.65
CA PRO A 3 54.46 -27.00 78.11
C PRO A 3 54.12 -26.83 76.62
N THR A 4 53.76 -25.59 76.30
CA THR A 4 53.52 -24.89 75.01
C THR A 4 54.85 -24.50 74.30
N PRO A 5 54.89 -23.68 73.22
CA PRO A 5 54.17 -23.68 71.92
C PRO A 5 55.12 -23.44 70.68
N SER A 6 54.53 -23.37 69.47
CA SER A 6 54.81 -22.37 68.39
C SER A 6 55.28 -22.86 67.00
N LYS A 7 54.72 -22.16 65.98
CA LYS A 7 55.18 -21.93 64.58
C LYS A 7 55.09 -23.14 63.63
N SER A 8 54.78 -23.05 62.33
CA SER A 8 54.25 -22.08 61.36
C SER A 8 54.37 -22.75 59.97
N LEU A 9 53.54 -22.35 59.01
CA LEU A 9 53.74 -22.41 57.54
C LEU A 9 53.38 -23.71 56.75
N ARG A 10 52.31 -23.53 55.96
CA ARG A 10 52.16 -23.75 54.50
C ARG A 10 52.34 -25.15 53.89
N GLY A 11 51.30 -25.59 53.20
CA GLY A 11 51.35 -26.70 52.23
C GLY A 11 50.07 -26.88 51.40
N ILE A 12 49.88 -25.99 50.42
CA ILE A 12 49.31 -26.19 49.06
C ILE A 12 48.10 -27.15 48.90
N ALA A 13 46.92 -26.59 48.65
CA ALA A 13 45.79 -27.28 48.02
C ALA A 13 45.74 -26.90 46.53
N ALA A 14 45.91 -27.89 45.65
CA ALA A 14 45.74 -27.73 44.21
C ALA A 14 44.24 -27.87 43.85
N ALA A 15 43.63 -26.80 43.37
CA ALA A 15 42.28 -26.81 42.82
C ALA A 15 42.34 -26.93 41.29
N LEU A 16 41.86 -28.05 40.77
CA LEU A 16 41.63 -28.27 39.34
C LEU A 16 40.41 -27.46 38.89
N PHE A 17 40.64 -26.38 38.15
CA PHE A 17 39.61 -25.65 37.40
C PHE A 17 39.35 -26.38 36.07
N LEU A 18 38.23 -27.09 35.97
CA LEU A 18 37.66 -27.53 34.69
C LEU A 18 36.97 -26.34 34.03
N GLY A 19 37.62 -25.77 33.03
CA GLY A 19 37.07 -24.71 32.17
C GLY A 19 36.03 -25.27 31.21
N SER A 20 34.76 -24.99 31.47
CA SER A 20 33.67 -25.20 30.51
C SER A 20 33.77 -24.16 29.40
N PHE A 21 34.32 -24.55 28.25
CA PHE A 21 34.14 -23.81 27.00
C PHE A 21 32.68 -23.92 26.57
N ALA A 22 31.90 -22.86 26.83
CA ALA A 22 30.60 -22.67 26.20
C ALA A 22 30.82 -22.46 24.70
N VAL A 23 30.61 -23.51 23.92
CA VAL A 23 30.48 -23.42 22.46
C VAL A 23 29.22 -22.59 22.20
N GLY A 24 29.40 -21.32 21.83
CA GLY A 24 28.32 -20.50 21.32
C GLY A 24 27.77 -21.14 20.06
N GLY A 25 26.65 -21.83 20.17
CA GLY A 25 25.91 -22.32 19.02
C GLY A 25 25.59 -21.12 18.14
N GLN A 26 26.13 -21.09 16.92
CA GLN A 26 25.62 -20.22 15.87
C GLN A 26 24.13 -20.51 15.76
N ALA A 27 23.30 -19.53 16.12
CA ALA A 27 21.88 -19.59 15.81
C ALA A 27 21.76 -19.79 14.30
N THR A 28 21.44 -21.02 13.87
CA THR A 28 21.23 -21.33 12.47
C THR A 28 20.05 -20.49 12.00
N ALA A 29 20.25 -19.71 10.94
CA ALA A 29 19.17 -18.97 10.31
C ALA A 29 18.01 -19.92 10.01
N GLN A 30 16.84 -19.66 10.58
CA GLN A 30 15.65 -20.50 10.45
C GLN A 30 14.77 -19.92 9.34
N VAL A 31 15.10 -20.26 8.09
CA VAL A 31 14.20 -20.07 6.95
C VAL A 31 13.48 -21.39 6.73
N SER A 32 12.16 -21.37 6.76
CA SER A 32 11.32 -22.53 6.53
C SER A 32 11.46 -23.04 5.09
N ASP A 33 11.30 -24.36 4.92
CA ASP A 33 11.30 -25.04 3.60
C ASP A 33 12.52 -24.76 2.69
N ASP A 34 13.62 -24.23 3.26
CA ASP A 34 14.83 -23.80 2.55
C ASP A 34 14.62 -22.76 1.44
N VAL A 35 13.52 -21.99 1.47
CA VAL A 35 13.17 -20.96 0.48
C VAL A 35 12.32 -19.87 1.13
N VAL A 36 12.48 -18.61 0.71
CA VAL A 36 11.51 -17.56 1.02
C VAL A 36 10.61 -17.36 -0.20
N LYS A 37 9.35 -17.74 -0.09
CA LYS A 37 8.38 -17.70 -1.19
C LYS A 37 7.34 -16.60 -1.00
N ILE A 38 7.22 -15.74 -2.01
CA ILE A 38 6.32 -14.58 -2.01
C ILE A 38 5.34 -14.71 -3.16
N GLY A 39 4.04 -14.68 -2.85
CA GLY A 39 2.96 -14.73 -3.83
C GLY A 39 2.39 -13.36 -4.15
N VAL A 40 2.47 -12.93 -5.42
CA VAL A 40 1.83 -11.70 -5.92
C VAL A 40 0.41 -12.01 -6.37
N LEU A 41 -0.57 -11.75 -5.50
CA LEU A 41 -1.99 -11.97 -5.79
C LEU A 41 -2.61 -10.66 -6.27
N THR A 42 -2.97 -10.60 -7.55
CA THR A 42 -3.37 -9.32 -8.18
C THR A 42 -4.39 -9.54 -9.30
N ASP A 43 -4.80 -8.45 -9.94
CA ASP A 43 -5.63 -8.47 -11.13
C ASP A 43 -4.77 -8.60 -12.38
N MET A 44 -4.65 -9.80 -12.97
CA MET A 44 -3.77 -9.98 -14.14
C MET A 44 -4.48 -9.73 -15.47
N SER A 45 -5.81 -9.66 -15.47
CA SER A 45 -6.60 -9.65 -16.71
C SER A 45 -7.80 -8.71 -16.69
N GLY A 46 -8.21 -8.22 -15.52
CA GLY A 46 -9.35 -7.34 -15.33
C GLY A 46 -9.00 -5.85 -15.41
N GLN A 47 -9.93 -5.03 -14.90
CA GLN A 47 -9.88 -3.58 -15.06
C GLN A 47 -8.74 -2.88 -14.34
N TYR A 48 -8.07 -3.55 -13.39
CA TYR A 48 -6.91 -3.03 -12.68
C TYR A 48 -5.58 -3.66 -13.14
N SER A 49 -5.59 -4.44 -14.24
CA SER A 49 -4.38 -5.07 -14.77
C SER A 49 -3.30 -4.09 -15.20
N ASP A 50 -3.66 -2.92 -15.71
CA ASP A 50 -2.67 -1.89 -16.06
C ASP A 50 -2.15 -1.13 -14.83
N LEU A 51 -3.03 -0.91 -13.84
CA LEU A 51 -2.67 -0.31 -12.56
C LEU A 51 -1.68 -1.20 -11.79
N ASN A 52 -1.88 -2.52 -11.84
CA ASN A 52 -1.16 -3.53 -11.09
C ASN A 52 -0.74 -4.71 -11.99
N GLY A 53 -1.37 -5.87 -11.81
CA GLY A 53 -1.29 -7.03 -12.69
C GLY A 53 0.13 -7.50 -12.98
N PRO A 54 0.47 -7.75 -14.26
CA PRO A 54 1.81 -8.17 -14.65
C PRO A 54 2.90 -7.17 -14.22
N GLY A 55 2.57 -5.89 -14.08
CA GLY A 55 3.49 -4.88 -13.56
C GLY A 55 3.87 -5.10 -12.10
N SER A 56 2.91 -5.48 -11.25
CA SER A 56 3.19 -5.83 -9.85
C SER A 56 4.07 -7.07 -9.75
N LEU A 57 3.82 -8.08 -10.59
CA LEU A 57 4.64 -9.30 -10.64
C LEU A 57 6.09 -8.98 -11.07
N LEU A 58 6.26 -8.16 -12.11
CA LEU A 58 7.57 -7.68 -12.55
C LEU A 58 8.29 -6.91 -11.43
N ALA A 59 7.59 -6.00 -10.75
CA ALA A 59 8.16 -5.22 -9.65
C ALA A 59 8.65 -6.13 -8.50
N ALA A 60 7.88 -7.17 -8.15
CA ALA A 60 8.29 -8.17 -7.16
C ALA A 60 9.53 -8.97 -7.60
N GLN A 61 9.58 -9.39 -8.85
CA GLN A 61 10.74 -10.11 -9.42
C GLN A 61 12.00 -9.23 -9.42
N MET A 62 11.87 -7.95 -9.80
CA MET A 62 12.95 -6.98 -9.72
C MET A 62 13.43 -6.78 -8.28
N ALA A 63 12.52 -6.72 -7.30
CA ALA A 63 12.86 -6.58 -5.88
C ALA A 63 13.69 -7.77 -5.38
N ALA A 64 13.27 -9.00 -5.70
CA ALA A 64 14.00 -10.22 -5.35
C ALA A 64 15.38 -10.28 -6.04
N ALA A 65 15.45 -9.96 -7.32
CA ALA A 65 16.70 -9.94 -8.08
C ALA A 65 17.69 -8.90 -7.53
N ASP A 66 17.22 -7.68 -7.24
CA ASP A 66 18.05 -6.61 -6.70
C ASP A 66 18.46 -6.84 -5.24
N PHE A 67 17.79 -7.76 -4.53
CA PHE A 67 18.23 -8.24 -3.21
C PHE A 67 19.32 -9.33 -3.32
N GLY A 68 19.68 -9.74 -4.55
CA GLY A 68 20.67 -10.79 -4.83
C GLY A 68 20.06 -12.18 -5.04
N GLY A 69 18.73 -12.29 -5.15
CA GLY A 69 18.01 -13.55 -5.38
C GLY A 69 18.02 -14.51 -4.19
N LYS A 70 18.62 -14.12 -3.06
CA LYS A 70 18.71 -14.91 -1.84
C LYS A 70 18.60 -14.05 -0.59
N VAL A 71 18.09 -14.61 0.50
CA VAL A 71 18.11 -14.02 1.84
C VAL A 71 18.50 -15.11 2.84
N LEU A 72 19.39 -14.78 3.78
CA LEU A 72 19.97 -15.76 4.73
C LEU A 72 20.54 -17.02 4.04
N GLY A 73 21.08 -16.86 2.82
CA GLY A 73 21.64 -17.94 2.01
C GLY A 73 20.61 -18.81 1.27
N LYS A 74 19.31 -18.59 1.45
CA LYS A 74 18.22 -19.32 0.80
C LYS A 74 17.65 -18.55 -0.40
N PRO A 75 17.19 -19.24 -1.46
CA PRO A 75 16.56 -18.59 -2.61
C PRO A 75 15.31 -17.79 -2.23
N ILE A 76 15.05 -16.74 -3.01
CA ILE A 76 13.79 -16.00 -2.99
C ILE A 76 12.99 -16.41 -4.23
N GLU A 77 11.78 -16.93 -4.03
CA GLU A 77 10.88 -17.36 -5.11
C GLU A 77 9.68 -16.41 -5.19
N ILE A 78 9.42 -15.88 -6.38
CA ILE A 78 8.25 -15.05 -6.66
C ILE A 78 7.28 -15.83 -7.54
N ILE A 79 6.05 -16.03 -7.05
CA ILE A 79 4.95 -16.60 -7.82
C ILE A 79 3.84 -15.56 -8.01
N GLY A 80 3.04 -15.70 -9.06
CA GLY A 80 1.95 -14.77 -9.36
C GLY A 80 0.66 -15.51 -9.69
N ALA A 81 -0.48 -14.91 -9.36
CA ALA A 81 -1.79 -15.44 -9.74
C ALA A 81 -2.84 -14.33 -9.90
N ASP A 82 -3.83 -14.63 -10.74
CA ASP A 82 -4.95 -13.75 -11.02
C ASP A 82 -6.14 -14.07 -10.13
N HIS A 83 -6.55 -13.11 -9.30
CA HIS A 83 -7.76 -13.23 -8.49
C HIS A 83 -9.05 -12.87 -9.25
N GLN A 84 -8.95 -12.36 -10.49
CA GLN A 84 -10.08 -12.03 -11.37
C GLN A 84 -11.12 -11.08 -10.78
N GLN A 85 -10.73 -10.22 -9.84
CA GLN A 85 -11.62 -9.35 -9.06
C GLN A 85 -12.70 -10.10 -8.26
N LYS A 86 -12.47 -11.39 -7.96
CA LYS A 86 -13.42 -12.25 -7.25
C LYS A 86 -12.82 -12.73 -5.93
N ALA A 87 -13.53 -12.47 -4.84
CA ALA A 87 -13.05 -12.74 -3.48
C ALA A 87 -12.89 -14.24 -3.19
N ASP A 88 -13.81 -15.07 -3.66
CA ASP A 88 -13.73 -16.53 -3.55
C ASP A 88 -12.48 -17.09 -4.28
N ILE A 89 -12.21 -16.62 -5.50
CA ILE A 89 -11.01 -17.03 -6.26
C ILE A 89 -9.75 -16.56 -5.55
N GLY A 90 -9.67 -15.28 -5.17
CA GLY A 90 -8.49 -14.71 -4.50
C GLY A 90 -8.18 -15.41 -3.18
N VAL A 91 -9.18 -15.64 -2.34
CA VAL A 91 -9.02 -16.36 -1.05
C VAL A 91 -8.68 -17.83 -1.28
N GLY A 92 -9.28 -18.49 -2.27
CA GLY A 92 -8.96 -19.87 -2.64
C GLY A 92 -7.49 -20.03 -3.07
N ILE A 93 -6.98 -19.10 -3.88
CA ILE A 93 -5.57 -19.05 -4.27
C ILE A 93 -4.68 -18.83 -3.04
N ALA A 94 -4.97 -17.81 -2.23
CA ALA A 94 -4.19 -17.50 -1.03
C ALA A 94 -4.12 -18.70 -0.08
N ARG A 95 -5.23 -19.41 0.13
CA ARG A 95 -5.29 -20.61 0.96
C ARG A 95 -4.41 -21.73 0.41
N ARG A 96 -4.55 -22.05 -0.88
CA ARG A 96 -3.72 -23.05 -1.55
C ARG A 96 -2.23 -22.69 -1.44
N TRP A 97 -1.88 -21.44 -1.65
CA TRP A 97 -0.52 -20.93 -1.53
C TRP A 97 0.09 -21.15 -0.15
N ILE A 98 -0.67 -20.87 0.90
CA ILE A 98 -0.21 -21.03 2.28
C ILE A 98 -0.13 -22.52 2.66
N GLU A 99 -1.17 -23.29 2.37
CA GLU A 99 -1.31 -24.68 2.85
C GLU A 99 -0.42 -25.66 2.05
N ASN A 100 -0.40 -25.52 0.72
CA ASN A 100 0.21 -26.50 -0.19
C ASN A 100 1.54 -26.03 -0.78
N GLU A 101 1.65 -24.74 -1.13
CA GLU A 101 2.84 -24.21 -1.81
C GLU A 101 3.83 -23.50 -0.87
N LYS A 102 3.49 -23.42 0.43
CA LYS A 102 4.34 -22.88 1.49
C LYS A 102 4.80 -21.44 1.21
N VAL A 103 3.86 -20.59 0.81
CA VAL A 103 4.11 -19.15 0.69
C VAL A 103 4.28 -18.52 2.07
N ASP A 104 5.29 -17.67 2.24
CA ASP A 104 5.62 -16.94 3.47
C ASP A 104 4.92 -15.57 3.54
N ALA A 105 4.77 -14.93 2.37
CA ALA A 105 4.11 -13.65 2.25
C ALA A 105 3.24 -13.53 1.00
N ILE A 106 2.10 -12.86 1.13
CA ILE A 106 1.24 -12.47 -0.01
C ILE A 106 1.38 -10.97 -0.23
N SER A 107 1.57 -10.55 -1.48
CA SER A 107 1.78 -9.15 -1.87
C SER A 107 0.74 -8.66 -2.88
N ASP A 108 0.60 -7.33 -2.93
CA ASP A 108 -0.27 -6.52 -3.78
C ASP A 108 -1.75 -6.47 -3.33
N VAL A 109 -2.54 -7.46 -3.74
CA VAL A 109 -3.98 -7.64 -3.46
C VAL A 109 -4.82 -6.39 -3.76
N THR A 110 -4.98 -6.09 -5.05
CA THR A 110 -5.57 -4.84 -5.57
C THR A 110 -6.98 -4.52 -5.09
N ASN A 111 -7.80 -5.52 -4.79
CA ASN A 111 -9.19 -5.32 -4.38
C ASN A 111 -9.35 -5.33 -2.86
N SER A 112 -9.88 -4.24 -2.29
CA SER A 112 -10.07 -4.11 -0.83
C SER A 112 -10.89 -5.23 -0.18
N ALA A 113 -11.89 -5.80 -0.86
CA ALA A 113 -12.66 -6.92 -0.30
C ALA A 113 -11.80 -8.20 -0.21
N ILE A 114 -10.98 -8.44 -1.23
CA ILE A 114 -10.03 -9.57 -1.27
C ILE A 114 -8.94 -9.35 -0.23
N ALA A 115 -8.41 -8.13 -0.12
CA ALA A 115 -7.36 -7.77 0.83
C ALA A 115 -7.79 -8.00 2.29
N LEU A 116 -9.01 -7.62 2.67
CA LEU A 116 -9.53 -7.88 4.02
C LEU A 116 -9.63 -9.38 4.31
N ALA A 117 -10.09 -10.17 3.35
CA ALA A 117 -10.17 -11.62 3.50
C ALA A 117 -8.78 -12.31 3.54
N VAL A 118 -7.83 -11.85 2.72
CA VAL A 118 -6.43 -12.30 2.76
C VAL A 118 -5.78 -11.91 4.08
N GLN A 119 -6.02 -10.70 4.61
CA GLN A 119 -5.50 -10.27 5.90
C GLN A 119 -6.01 -11.14 7.05
N GLN A 120 -7.28 -11.52 7.03
CA GLN A 120 -7.83 -12.49 7.98
C GLN A 120 -7.07 -13.82 7.91
N LEU A 121 -6.92 -14.36 6.70
CA LEU A 121 -6.28 -15.64 6.48
C LEU A 121 -4.81 -15.63 6.94
N THR A 122 -4.02 -14.64 6.53
CA THR A 122 -2.61 -14.54 6.91
C THR A 122 -2.42 -14.30 8.41
N ARG A 123 -3.37 -13.62 9.07
CA ARG A 123 -3.39 -13.48 10.52
C ARG A 123 -3.62 -14.81 11.24
N GLU A 124 -4.49 -15.67 10.72
CA GLU A 124 -4.79 -16.99 11.29
C GLU A 124 -3.67 -18.01 11.04
N THR A 125 -3.00 -17.92 9.89
CA THR A 125 -1.99 -18.89 9.46
C THR A 125 -0.55 -18.43 9.70
N ASN A 126 -0.36 -17.32 10.42
CA ASN A 126 0.94 -16.73 10.71
C ASN A 126 1.79 -16.50 9.45
N ARG A 127 1.24 -15.69 8.53
CA ARG A 127 1.89 -15.25 7.28
C ARG A 127 1.88 -13.74 7.18
N VAL A 128 2.77 -13.19 6.35
CA VAL A 128 2.83 -11.75 6.11
C VAL A 128 1.93 -11.37 4.93
N ALA A 129 1.23 -10.24 5.05
CA ALA A 129 0.51 -9.63 3.93
C ALA A 129 1.02 -8.21 3.66
N LEU A 130 1.40 -7.93 2.42
CA LEU A 130 1.96 -6.67 1.94
C LEU A 130 1.00 -6.04 0.93
N PHE A 131 0.22 -5.06 1.36
CA PHE A 131 -0.84 -4.43 0.58
C PHE A 131 -0.35 -3.13 -0.05
N SER A 132 -0.11 -3.15 -1.37
CA SER A 132 0.36 -1.95 -2.10
C SER A 132 -0.77 -1.16 -2.77
N SER A 133 -1.96 -1.76 -2.90
CA SER A 133 -3.01 -1.30 -3.79
C SER A 133 -4.40 -1.10 -3.16
N PRO A 134 -4.85 -1.91 -2.18
CA PRO A 134 -6.19 -1.75 -1.65
C PRO A 134 -6.27 -0.47 -0.81
N GLY A 135 -7.28 0.36 -1.06
CA GLY A 135 -7.42 1.68 -0.43
C GLY A 135 -8.21 1.71 0.89
N THR A 136 -8.88 0.61 1.28
CA THR A 136 -9.71 0.63 2.50
C THR A 136 -8.87 0.91 3.75
N THR A 137 -9.37 1.77 4.64
CA THR A 137 -8.73 2.08 5.93
C THR A 137 -8.90 0.97 6.96
N ASP A 138 -9.81 0.01 6.73
CA ASP A 138 -10.05 -1.09 7.67
C ASP A 138 -8.81 -1.98 7.83
N LEU A 139 -7.95 -2.07 6.82
CA LEU A 139 -6.71 -2.86 6.84
C LEU A 139 -5.75 -2.41 7.94
N THR A 140 -5.71 -1.12 8.25
CA THR A 140 -4.91 -0.54 9.35
C THR A 140 -5.80 0.07 10.44
N GLY A 141 -7.10 -0.24 10.39
CA GLY A 141 -8.12 0.19 11.34
C GLY A 141 -8.71 -1.01 12.05
N LYS A 142 -10.03 -1.14 12.04
CA LYS A 142 -10.77 -2.19 12.76
C LYS A 142 -10.30 -3.61 12.49
N GLN A 143 -9.79 -3.88 11.28
CA GLN A 143 -9.38 -5.22 10.87
C GLN A 143 -7.86 -5.40 10.87
N CYS A 144 -7.09 -4.48 11.46
CA CYS A 144 -5.63 -4.52 11.47
C CYS A 144 -5.06 -5.87 11.94
N SER A 145 -3.85 -6.16 11.48
CA SER A 145 -3.17 -7.43 11.71
C SER A 145 -1.75 -7.21 12.22
N PRO A 146 -1.25 -8.06 13.15
CA PRO A 146 0.14 -8.00 13.57
C PRO A 146 1.12 -8.27 12.42
N THR A 147 0.69 -8.94 11.35
CA THR A 147 1.50 -9.34 10.20
C THR A 147 1.00 -8.77 8.86
N GLY A 148 0.05 -7.83 8.89
CA GLY A 148 -0.47 -7.14 7.70
C GLY A 148 0.05 -5.71 7.61
N PHE A 149 0.42 -5.29 6.41
CA PHE A 149 1.03 -3.99 6.16
C PHE A 149 0.43 -3.30 4.96
N GLN A 150 -0.08 -2.08 5.12
CA GLN A 150 -0.60 -1.26 4.02
C GLN A 150 0.40 -0.19 3.63
N TRP A 151 0.87 -0.23 2.39
CA TRP A 151 2.17 0.33 2.01
C TRP A 151 2.11 1.70 1.34
N VAL A 152 1.24 1.88 0.35
CA VAL A 152 1.34 3.03 -0.58
C VAL A 152 0.41 4.18 -0.24
N TYR A 153 -0.85 3.88 0.06
CA TYR A 153 -1.87 4.91 0.30
C TYR A 153 -3.08 4.29 1.01
N ASP A 154 -4.05 5.12 1.37
CA ASP A 154 -5.42 4.73 1.68
C ASP A 154 -6.43 5.80 1.31
N ASN A 155 -7.70 5.48 1.48
CA ASN A 155 -8.80 6.39 1.26
C ASN A 155 -8.72 7.63 2.17
N TYR A 156 -8.07 7.58 3.34
CA TYR A 156 -7.88 8.75 4.20
C TYR A 156 -6.93 9.76 3.56
N SER A 157 -5.72 9.31 3.23
CA SER A 157 -4.66 10.12 2.60
C SER A 157 -5.10 10.72 1.28
N ASN A 158 -5.93 10.02 0.53
CA ASN A 158 -6.44 10.47 -0.75
C ASN A 158 -7.70 11.34 -0.68
N ALA A 159 -8.48 11.31 0.41
CA ALA A 159 -9.76 12.04 0.47
C ALA A 159 -9.73 13.26 1.40
N VAL A 160 -9.14 13.16 2.59
CA VAL A 160 -9.34 14.17 3.64
C VAL A 160 -8.79 15.54 3.24
N GLY A 161 -7.52 15.58 2.82
CA GLY A 161 -6.87 16.80 2.34
C GLY A 161 -7.58 17.39 1.12
N PRO A 162 -7.82 16.62 0.05
CA PRO A 162 -8.53 17.11 -1.14
C PRO A 162 -9.96 17.62 -0.87
N MET A 163 -10.76 16.94 -0.04
CA MET A 163 -12.10 17.42 0.31
C MET A 163 -12.04 18.74 1.06
N LYS A 164 -11.12 18.87 2.03
CA LYS A 164 -10.90 20.14 2.74
C LYS A 164 -10.52 21.26 1.75
N ALA A 165 -9.59 20.98 0.84
CA ALA A 165 -9.12 21.97 -0.14
C ALA A 165 -10.23 22.44 -1.09
N LEU A 166 -11.17 21.58 -1.46
CA LEU A 166 -12.35 21.97 -2.26
C LEU A 166 -13.26 22.92 -1.48
N ILE A 167 -13.45 22.65 -0.18
CA ILE A 167 -14.27 23.50 0.70
C ILE A 167 -13.63 24.85 0.95
N ASP A 168 -12.32 24.90 1.19
CA ASP A 168 -11.56 26.14 1.32
C ASP A 168 -11.66 27.02 0.04
N LYS A 169 -11.92 26.41 -1.12
CA LYS A 169 -12.19 27.10 -2.40
C LYS A 169 -13.65 27.51 -2.61
N GLY A 170 -14.52 27.37 -1.60
CA GLY A 170 -15.93 27.77 -1.64
C GLY A 170 -16.90 26.71 -2.18
N ASN A 171 -16.46 25.45 -2.35
CA ASN A 171 -17.35 24.34 -2.66
C ASN A 171 -17.99 23.80 -1.37
N ASP A 172 -19.28 24.04 -1.17
CA ASP A 172 -19.99 23.71 0.07
C ASP A 172 -20.98 22.55 -0.06
N THR A 173 -21.24 22.06 -1.28
CA THR A 173 -22.23 21.02 -1.57
C THR A 173 -21.66 19.94 -2.46
N PHE A 174 -21.85 18.69 -2.05
CA PHE A 174 -21.23 17.51 -2.63
C PHE A 174 -22.27 16.43 -2.90
N PHE A 175 -22.08 15.67 -3.97
CA PHE A 175 -22.81 14.43 -4.25
C PHE A 175 -21.80 13.32 -4.49
N ILE A 176 -22.00 12.12 -3.94
CA ILE A 176 -21.01 11.04 -4.04
C ILE A 176 -21.54 9.89 -4.88
N ILE A 177 -20.79 9.50 -5.91
CA ILE A 177 -21.04 8.30 -6.71
C ILE A 177 -20.03 7.24 -6.26
N THR A 178 -20.53 6.11 -5.77
CA THR A 178 -19.71 5.12 -5.06
C THR A 178 -19.73 3.76 -5.76
N ALA A 179 -18.56 3.13 -5.92
CA ALA A 179 -18.50 1.73 -6.32
C ALA A 179 -18.98 0.82 -5.18
N ASP A 180 -19.91 -0.10 -5.46
CA ASP A 180 -20.62 -0.89 -4.45
C ASP A 180 -19.81 -2.07 -3.90
N PHE A 181 -18.68 -1.77 -3.25
CA PHE A 181 -17.83 -2.74 -2.55
C PHE A 181 -16.97 -2.04 -1.48
N ALA A 182 -16.17 -2.82 -0.75
CA ALA A 182 -15.42 -2.35 0.43
C ALA A 182 -14.58 -1.07 0.21
N PHE A 183 -13.93 -0.92 -0.95
CA PHE A 183 -13.17 0.29 -1.28
C PHE A 183 -14.06 1.53 -1.39
N GLY A 184 -15.13 1.46 -2.19
CA GLY A 184 -16.02 2.59 -2.41
C GLY A 184 -16.78 2.97 -1.15
N HIS A 185 -17.25 1.98 -0.36
CA HIS A 185 -17.92 2.24 0.92
C HIS A 185 -16.99 2.95 1.92
N SER A 186 -15.73 2.51 2.00
CA SER A 186 -14.72 3.17 2.84
C SER A 186 -14.47 4.62 2.37
N LEU A 187 -14.30 4.83 1.07
CA LEU A 187 -14.04 6.16 0.51
C LEU A 187 -15.25 7.11 0.66
N GLU A 188 -16.47 6.63 0.44
CA GLU A 188 -17.71 7.39 0.67
C GLU A 188 -17.82 7.85 2.12
N LYS A 189 -17.56 6.95 3.08
CA LYS A 189 -17.60 7.27 4.52
C LYS A 189 -16.58 8.37 4.85
N ILE A 190 -15.32 8.17 4.47
CA ILE A 190 -14.22 9.09 4.79
C ILE A 190 -14.43 10.45 4.13
N ALA A 191 -14.79 10.48 2.84
CA ALA A 191 -15.08 11.72 2.14
C ALA A 191 -16.27 12.45 2.79
N SER A 192 -17.34 11.74 3.12
CA SER A 192 -18.51 12.31 3.80
C SER A 192 -18.16 12.93 5.16
N GLU A 193 -17.34 12.23 5.95
CA GLU A 193 -16.87 12.71 7.25
C GLU A 193 -15.97 13.95 7.10
N ALA A 194 -15.03 13.93 6.15
CA ALA A 194 -14.15 15.06 5.87
C ALA A 194 -14.91 16.30 5.38
N ILE A 195 -15.90 16.09 4.50
CA ILE A 195 -16.77 17.16 3.99
C ILE A 195 -17.52 17.81 5.15
N LYS A 196 -18.18 17.01 6.00
CA LYS A 196 -18.96 17.51 7.14
C LYS A 196 -18.07 18.21 8.18
N ALA A 197 -16.93 17.61 8.52
CA ALA A 197 -15.98 18.17 9.47
C ALA A 197 -15.40 19.52 9.01
N SER A 198 -15.32 19.74 7.70
CA SER A 198 -14.85 20.99 7.10
C SER A 198 -15.97 22.00 6.80
N GLY A 199 -17.23 21.70 7.17
CA GLY A 199 -18.38 22.60 7.02
C GLY A 199 -19.18 22.47 5.72
N GLY A 200 -18.86 21.49 4.87
CA GLY A 200 -19.62 21.17 3.67
C GLY A 200 -20.82 20.26 3.92
N LYS A 201 -21.65 20.06 2.88
CA LYS A 201 -22.87 19.23 2.91
C LYS A 201 -22.83 18.17 1.82
N VAL A 202 -23.15 16.93 2.19
CA VAL A 202 -23.43 15.85 1.23
C VAL A 202 -24.92 15.87 0.91
N LEU A 203 -25.29 16.23 -0.31
CA LEU A 203 -26.68 16.33 -0.77
C LEU A 203 -27.29 14.97 -1.14
N GLY A 204 -26.45 13.99 -1.41
CA GLY A 204 -26.86 12.63 -1.70
C GLY A 204 -25.68 11.73 -2.03
N THR A 205 -25.92 10.43 -1.97
CA THR A 205 -25.00 9.41 -2.47
C THR A 205 -25.76 8.41 -3.33
N ILE A 206 -25.09 7.82 -4.30
CA ILE A 206 -25.63 6.74 -5.12
C ILE A 206 -24.53 5.70 -5.38
N ARG A 207 -24.91 4.43 -5.41
CA ARG A 207 -23.97 3.34 -5.63
C ARG A 207 -24.17 2.72 -7.01
N HIS A 208 -23.06 2.38 -7.66
CA HIS A 208 -23.03 1.65 -8.91
C HIS A 208 -22.34 0.28 -8.72
N PRO A 209 -22.72 -0.75 -9.49
CA PRO A 209 -22.01 -2.01 -9.46
C PRO A 209 -20.57 -1.82 -9.95
N PHE A 210 -19.63 -2.54 -9.35
CA PHE A 210 -18.22 -2.55 -9.77
C PHE A 210 -18.06 -3.08 -11.20
N GLY A 211 -17.22 -2.41 -12.01
CA GLY A 211 -16.98 -2.79 -13.41
C GLY A 211 -18.13 -2.43 -14.34
N ALA A 212 -18.84 -1.33 -14.06
CA ALA A 212 -19.94 -0.86 -14.88
C ALA A 212 -19.44 -0.18 -16.16
N ASN A 213 -20.00 -0.59 -17.30
CA ASN A 213 -19.64 -0.01 -18.61
C ASN A 213 -20.40 1.29 -18.93
N ASP A 214 -21.48 1.57 -18.21
CA ASP A 214 -22.28 2.78 -18.34
C ASP A 214 -22.65 3.29 -16.94
N LEU A 215 -22.32 4.56 -16.67
CA LEU A 215 -22.65 5.24 -15.43
C LEU A 215 -23.69 6.36 -15.58
N SER A 216 -24.33 6.46 -16.75
CA SER A 216 -25.34 7.48 -17.04
C SER A 216 -26.45 7.57 -15.99
N ALA A 217 -27.00 6.42 -15.60
CA ALA A 217 -28.06 6.32 -14.60
C ALA A 217 -27.64 6.82 -13.19
N PHE A 218 -26.34 6.91 -12.91
CA PHE A 218 -25.80 7.41 -11.64
C PHE A 218 -25.35 8.87 -11.74
N LEU A 219 -24.88 9.29 -12.91
CA LEU A 219 -24.48 10.66 -13.21
C LEU A 219 -25.68 11.62 -13.28
N LEU A 220 -26.81 11.18 -13.84
CA LEU A 220 -28.00 12.04 -13.98
C LEU A 220 -28.59 12.48 -12.62
N PRO A 221 -28.77 11.58 -11.62
CA PRO A 221 -29.14 12.01 -10.26
C PRO A 221 -28.11 12.94 -9.62
N ALA A 222 -26.82 12.69 -9.83
CA ALA A 222 -25.76 13.57 -9.32
C ALA A 222 -25.83 14.96 -9.95
N GLN A 223 -26.15 15.06 -11.24
CA GLN A 223 -26.40 16.33 -11.94
C GLN A 223 -27.67 17.03 -11.43
N ALA A 224 -28.76 16.27 -11.24
CA ALA A 224 -30.03 16.78 -10.74
C ALA A 224 -29.93 17.32 -9.31
N SER A 225 -29.00 16.82 -8.50
CA SER A 225 -28.76 17.26 -7.11
C SER A 225 -28.30 18.71 -6.98
N LYS A 226 -27.74 19.30 -8.07
CA LYS A 226 -27.12 20.63 -8.09
C LYS A 226 -25.96 20.81 -7.09
N ALA A 227 -25.36 19.72 -6.59
CA ALA A 227 -24.15 19.79 -5.81
C ALA A 227 -23.02 20.45 -6.61
N LYS A 228 -22.26 21.38 -6.01
CA LYS A 228 -21.11 22.02 -6.68
C LYS A 228 -20.03 21.02 -7.10
N VAL A 229 -19.89 19.93 -6.34
CA VAL A 229 -18.89 18.88 -6.60
C VAL A 229 -19.56 17.51 -6.65
N ILE A 230 -19.26 16.73 -7.68
CA ILE A 230 -19.53 15.29 -7.73
C ILE A 230 -18.23 14.56 -7.36
N VAL A 231 -18.25 13.83 -6.25
CA VAL A 231 -17.13 13.01 -5.78
C VAL A 231 -17.27 11.61 -6.33
N LEU A 232 -16.25 11.14 -7.03
CA LEU A 232 -16.17 9.78 -7.54
C LEU A 232 -15.48 8.89 -6.49
N ALA A 233 -16.25 8.23 -5.63
CA ALA A 233 -15.76 7.20 -4.72
C ALA A 233 -15.59 5.86 -5.47
N THR A 234 -14.80 5.90 -6.53
CA THR A 234 -14.47 4.81 -7.46
C THR A 234 -13.06 5.04 -8.03
N ALA A 235 -12.52 4.09 -8.79
CA ALA A 235 -11.18 4.15 -9.36
C ALA A 235 -11.10 3.43 -10.70
N GLY A 236 -9.97 3.56 -11.41
CA GLY A 236 -9.70 2.83 -12.65
C GLY A 236 -10.76 3.05 -13.73
N LYS A 237 -11.17 1.96 -14.39
CA LYS A 237 -12.11 2.00 -15.52
C LYS A 237 -13.44 2.66 -15.17
N ASP A 238 -14.02 2.38 -14.01
CA ASP A 238 -15.28 2.98 -13.57
C ASP A 238 -15.14 4.50 -13.45
N MET A 239 -14.03 4.97 -12.85
CA MET A 239 -13.73 6.41 -12.74
C MET A 239 -13.53 7.06 -14.12
N THR A 240 -12.71 6.47 -14.99
CA THR A 240 -12.46 7.03 -16.33
C THR A 240 -13.73 7.09 -17.18
N THR A 241 -14.62 6.10 -17.04
CA THR A 241 -15.96 6.06 -17.67
C THR A 241 -16.84 7.17 -17.13
N ALA A 242 -16.89 7.36 -15.80
CA ALA A 242 -17.64 8.43 -15.15
C ALA A 242 -17.24 9.81 -15.70
N ILE A 243 -15.92 10.07 -15.80
CA ILE A 243 -15.39 11.36 -16.26
C ILE A 243 -15.74 11.60 -17.73
N LYS A 244 -15.60 10.58 -18.59
CA LYS A 244 -15.95 10.69 -20.02
C LYS A 244 -17.43 10.99 -20.21
N GLN A 245 -18.30 10.22 -19.58
CA GLN A 245 -19.75 10.42 -19.69
C GLN A 245 -20.23 11.72 -19.05
N ALA A 246 -19.62 12.16 -17.94
CA ALA A 246 -19.97 13.45 -17.34
C ALA A 246 -19.61 14.64 -18.25
N ASN A 247 -18.55 14.52 -19.06
CA ASN A 247 -18.25 15.49 -20.12
C ASN A 247 -19.30 15.43 -21.24
N GLU A 248 -19.69 14.23 -21.69
CA GLU A 248 -20.70 14.03 -22.74
C GLU A 248 -22.08 14.59 -22.34
N PHE A 249 -22.49 14.44 -21.06
CA PHE A 249 -23.74 15.01 -20.54
C PHE A 249 -23.64 16.50 -20.18
N GLY A 250 -22.49 17.14 -20.42
CA GLY A 250 -22.30 18.56 -20.14
C GLY A 250 -22.40 18.91 -18.66
N ILE A 251 -22.14 17.98 -17.75
CA ILE A 251 -22.20 18.22 -16.29
C ILE A 251 -21.19 19.30 -15.90
N ILE A 252 -19.97 19.20 -16.44
CA ILE A 252 -18.90 20.18 -16.19
C ILE A 252 -19.23 21.52 -16.85
N ALA A 253 -19.69 21.51 -18.10
CA ALA A 253 -20.13 22.72 -18.80
C ALA A 253 -21.34 23.40 -18.11
N GLY A 254 -22.16 22.63 -17.40
CA GLY A 254 -23.30 23.10 -16.60
C GLY A 254 -22.92 23.68 -15.24
N GLY A 255 -21.64 23.73 -14.88
CA GLY A 255 -21.12 24.42 -13.69
C GLY A 255 -20.85 23.54 -12.47
N GLN A 256 -21.06 22.23 -12.55
CA GLN A 256 -20.61 21.30 -11.49
C GLN A 256 -19.18 20.86 -11.76
N SER A 257 -18.40 20.60 -10.72
CA SER A 257 -17.05 20.03 -10.85
C SER A 257 -17.03 18.55 -10.46
N ILE A 258 -16.03 17.81 -10.95
CA ILE A 258 -15.81 16.42 -10.59
C ILE A 258 -14.53 16.33 -9.76
N SER A 259 -14.59 15.59 -8.67
CA SER A 259 -13.43 15.24 -7.85
C SER A 259 -13.26 13.73 -7.85
N ALA A 260 -12.08 13.25 -8.25
CA ALA A 260 -11.67 11.86 -8.14
C ALA A 260 -10.56 11.77 -7.07
N PRO A 261 -10.85 11.27 -5.85
CA PRO A 261 -9.85 11.21 -4.78
C PRO A 261 -8.72 10.21 -5.06
N VAL A 262 -8.99 9.17 -5.84
CA VAL A 262 -8.02 8.12 -6.18
C VAL A 262 -7.84 8.12 -7.69
N VAL A 263 -6.67 8.56 -8.14
CA VAL A 263 -6.27 8.67 -9.54
C VAL A 263 -4.84 8.17 -9.64
N PHE A 264 -4.57 7.37 -10.67
CA PHE A 264 -3.22 6.89 -10.96
C PHE A 264 -2.77 7.30 -12.36
N ILE A 265 -1.47 7.12 -12.64
CA ILE A 265 -0.87 7.53 -13.91
C ILE A 265 -1.46 6.80 -15.13
N THR A 266 -1.93 5.57 -14.93
CA THR A 266 -2.66 4.80 -15.96
C THR A 266 -4.02 5.41 -16.28
N ASP A 267 -4.69 6.02 -15.30
CA ASP A 267 -5.96 6.71 -15.53
C ASP A 267 -5.75 7.98 -16.34
N VAL A 268 -4.72 8.75 -16.00
CA VAL A 268 -4.34 9.95 -16.75
C VAL A 268 -3.88 9.59 -18.17
N HIS A 269 -3.16 8.49 -18.34
CA HIS A 269 -2.83 7.94 -19.66
C HIS A 269 -4.09 7.62 -20.49
N ALA A 270 -5.06 6.94 -19.88
CA ALA A 270 -6.30 6.50 -20.55
C ALA A 270 -7.29 7.64 -20.83
N ILE A 271 -7.29 8.69 -20.02
CA ILE A 271 -8.11 9.90 -20.21
C ILE A 271 -7.43 10.86 -21.21
N GLY A 272 -6.10 10.97 -21.16
CA GLY A 272 -5.31 11.91 -21.94
C GLY A 272 -5.22 13.31 -21.30
N LEU A 273 -4.08 13.98 -21.51
CA LEU A 273 -3.80 15.29 -20.90
C LEU A 273 -4.81 16.37 -21.31
N SER A 274 -5.36 16.34 -22.53
CA SER A 274 -6.33 17.33 -22.98
C SER A 274 -7.56 17.39 -22.08
N THR A 275 -8.01 16.24 -21.58
CA THR A 275 -9.18 16.13 -20.69
C THR A 275 -8.78 16.19 -19.22
N ALA A 276 -7.62 15.63 -18.85
CA ALA A 276 -7.20 15.54 -17.46
C ALA A 276 -6.42 16.75 -16.92
N GLN A 277 -5.94 17.66 -17.79
CA GLN A 277 -5.11 18.80 -17.40
C GLN A 277 -5.72 19.60 -16.24
N GLY A 278 -4.87 19.98 -15.29
CA GLY A 278 -5.25 20.80 -14.13
C GLY A 278 -5.91 20.03 -12.98
N ILE A 279 -6.30 18.76 -13.15
CA ILE A 279 -6.76 17.91 -12.05
C ILE A 279 -5.60 17.77 -11.05
N SER A 280 -5.91 18.00 -9.76
CA SER A 280 -4.95 17.83 -8.66
C SER A 280 -5.40 16.72 -7.72
N PHE A 281 -4.46 15.90 -7.27
CA PHE A 281 -4.71 14.78 -6.37
C PHE A 281 -3.47 14.42 -5.56
N ILE A 282 -3.66 13.57 -4.54
CA ILE A 282 -2.58 13.04 -3.72
C ILE A 282 -2.11 11.71 -4.32
N GLU A 283 -0.80 11.54 -4.47
CA GLU A 283 -0.16 10.36 -5.06
C GLU A 283 1.00 9.89 -4.18
N GLY A 284 1.18 8.57 -4.08
CA GLY A 284 2.22 7.99 -3.23
C GLY A 284 3.61 7.95 -3.86
N PHE A 285 3.70 8.04 -5.19
CA PHE A 285 4.95 7.95 -5.95
C PHE A 285 4.79 8.50 -7.38
N TYR A 286 5.82 9.16 -7.89
CA TYR A 286 5.91 9.53 -9.31
C TYR A 286 7.26 9.14 -9.92
N TRP A 287 7.22 8.54 -11.11
CA TRP A 287 8.40 7.97 -11.75
C TRP A 287 9.48 9.01 -12.09
N ASP A 288 9.08 10.24 -12.42
CA ASP A 288 9.98 11.34 -12.79
C ASP A 288 10.24 12.32 -11.63
N GLN A 289 10.09 11.87 -10.39
CA GLN A 289 10.30 12.72 -9.21
C GLN A 289 11.77 13.07 -8.99
N ASN A 290 12.68 12.11 -9.12
CA ASN A 290 14.12 12.29 -8.93
C ASN A 290 14.93 11.22 -9.70
N ASP A 291 16.26 11.23 -9.56
CA ASP A 291 17.13 10.31 -10.30
C ASP A 291 16.93 8.84 -9.91
N GLU A 292 16.64 8.55 -8.64
CA GLU A 292 16.41 7.18 -8.17
C GLU A 292 15.09 6.62 -8.72
N THR A 293 14.02 7.42 -8.70
CA THR A 293 12.72 7.02 -9.26
C THR A 293 12.83 6.80 -10.76
N ARG A 294 13.56 7.67 -11.48
CA ARG A 294 13.82 7.53 -12.92
C ARG A 294 14.63 6.27 -13.24
N ALA A 295 15.63 5.95 -12.43
CA ALA A 295 16.46 4.76 -12.62
C ALA A 295 15.66 3.46 -12.48
N PHE A 296 14.80 3.37 -11.46
CA PHE A 296 13.87 2.25 -11.31
C PHE A 296 12.88 2.19 -12.49
N ALA A 297 12.25 3.32 -12.82
CA ALA A 297 11.25 3.42 -13.86
C ALA A 297 11.78 3.03 -15.24
N LYS A 298 13.02 3.38 -15.57
CA LYS A 298 13.67 2.98 -16.81
C LYS A 298 13.75 1.46 -16.96
N ARG A 299 14.27 0.76 -15.93
CA ARG A 299 14.39 -0.70 -15.93
C ARG A 299 13.02 -1.38 -16.00
N PHE A 300 12.04 -0.82 -15.31
CA PHE A 300 10.66 -1.29 -15.37
C PHE A 300 10.06 -1.13 -16.77
N PHE A 301 10.26 0.04 -17.39
CA PHE A 301 9.76 0.37 -18.73
C PHE A 301 10.38 -0.54 -19.80
N GLU A 302 11.67 -0.90 -19.70
CA GLU A 302 12.35 -1.80 -20.64
C GLU A 302 11.65 -3.15 -20.81
N VAL A 303 10.94 -3.63 -19.78
CA VAL A 303 10.19 -4.89 -19.81
C VAL A 303 8.68 -4.66 -19.98
N ARG A 304 8.10 -3.71 -19.24
CA ARG A 304 6.63 -3.49 -19.19
C ARG A 304 6.10 -2.63 -20.32
N ASN A 305 6.96 -1.83 -20.96
CA ASN A 305 6.62 -0.80 -21.96
C ASN A 305 5.57 0.22 -21.46
N ALA A 306 5.58 0.49 -20.15
CA ALA A 306 4.78 1.51 -19.47
C ALA A 306 5.56 1.97 -18.22
N MET A 307 5.34 3.22 -17.78
CA MET A 307 5.95 3.70 -16.54
C MET A 307 5.29 3.05 -15.32
N PRO A 308 6.04 2.81 -14.23
CA PRO A 308 5.49 2.17 -13.04
C PRO A 308 4.45 3.08 -12.37
N THR A 309 3.37 2.46 -11.91
CA THR A 309 2.39 3.10 -11.02
C THR A 309 2.92 3.15 -9.58
N ALA A 310 2.31 4.00 -8.74
CA ALA A 310 2.65 4.02 -7.32
C ALA A 310 2.43 2.66 -6.63
N PRO A 311 1.32 1.92 -6.89
CA PRO A 311 1.18 0.55 -6.41
C PRO A 311 2.28 -0.41 -6.86
N GLN A 312 2.69 -0.39 -8.13
CA GLN A 312 3.76 -1.26 -8.65
C GLN A 312 5.11 -0.93 -8.01
N ALA A 313 5.44 0.35 -7.85
CA ALA A 313 6.63 0.78 -7.11
C ALA A 313 6.56 0.36 -5.63
N GLY A 314 5.38 0.44 -5.01
CA GLY A 314 5.13 -0.01 -3.65
C GLY A 314 5.29 -1.53 -3.46
N VAL A 315 4.91 -2.35 -4.43
CA VAL A 315 5.19 -3.80 -4.40
C VAL A 315 6.68 -4.06 -4.32
N TYR A 316 7.48 -3.38 -5.14
CA TYR A 316 8.93 -3.50 -5.07
C TYR A 316 9.47 -3.08 -3.69
N SER A 317 9.06 -1.91 -3.20
CA SER A 317 9.52 -1.35 -1.92
C SER A 317 9.16 -2.24 -0.73
N SER A 318 7.90 -2.67 -0.64
CA SER A 318 7.41 -3.53 0.45
C SER A 318 8.11 -4.88 0.49
N ILE A 319 8.39 -5.51 -0.66
CA ILE A 319 9.12 -6.77 -0.73
C ILE A 319 10.58 -6.58 -0.32
N ARG A 320 11.25 -5.51 -0.79
CA ARG A 320 12.63 -5.23 -0.35
C ARG A 320 12.69 -4.97 1.16
N HIS A 321 11.71 -4.28 1.73
CA HIS A 321 11.63 -4.07 3.18
C HIS A 321 11.39 -5.37 3.94
N TYR A 322 10.48 -6.23 3.46
CA TYR A 322 10.21 -7.54 4.02
C TYR A 322 11.48 -8.43 4.02
N LEU A 323 12.23 -8.47 2.91
CA LEU A 323 13.47 -9.23 2.82
C LEU A 323 14.57 -8.68 3.75
N LYS A 324 14.71 -7.35 3.87
CA LYS A 324 15.58 -6.72 4.88
C LYS A 324 15.18 -7.13 6.30
N ALA A 325 13.88 -7.19 6.59
CA ALA A 325 13.36 -7.58 7.89
C ALA A 325 13.60 -9.07 8.20
N ILE A 326 13.49 -9.97 7.21
CA ILE A 326 13.92 -11.38 7.35
C ILE A 326 15.41 -11.44 7.72
N GLN A 327 16.25 -10.71 6.97
CA GLN A 327 17.69 -10.68 7.24
C GLN A 327 18.00 -10.19 8.66
N ALA A 328 17.31 -9.15 9.12
CA ALA A 328 17.47 -8.60 10.47
C ALA A 328 16.88 -9.50 11.57
N ALA A 329 15.84 -10.27 11.28
CA ALA A 329 15.23 -11.22 12.22
C ALA A 329 16.02 -12.53 12.31
N GLY A 330 16.77 -12.89 11.27
CA GLY A 330 17.44 -14.20 11.16
C GLY A 330 16.47 -15.36 10.91
N THR A 331 15.22 -15.07 10.55
CA THR A 331 14.15 -16.05 10.30
C THR A 331 13.08 -15.45 9.37
N ASP A 332 12.27 -16.31 8.74
CA ASP A 332 11.06 -15.97 7.99
C ASP A 332 9.76 -16.08 8.83
N GLU A 333 9.86 -16.37 10.13
CA GLU A 333 8.69 -16.41 11.02
C GLU A 333 7.96 -15.06 11.04
N ALA A 334 6.67 -15.08 10.66
CA ALA A 334 5.94 -13.88 10.29
C ALA A 334 5.88 -12.81 11.38
N LYS A 335 5.76 -13.16 12.68
CA LYS A 335 5.70 -12.18 13.77
C LYS A 335 7.07 -11.56 14.06
N ALA A 336 8.13 -12.37 14.04
CA ALA A 336 9.51 -11.89 14.19
C ALA A 336 9.89 -10.94 13.05
N VAL A 337 9.56 -11.31 11.81
CA VAL A 337 9.76 -10.44 10.64
C VAL A 337 8.91 -9.18 10.76
N ALA A 338 7.63 -9.31 11.14
CA ALA A 338 6.73 -8.17 11.32
C ALA A 338 7.20 -7.18 12.41
N ALA A 339 7.86 -7.67 13.46
CA ALA A 339 8.48 -6.81 14.46
C ALA A 339 9.65 -6.03 13.85
N LYS A 340 10.51 -6.68 13.05
CA LYS A 340 11.61 -6.01 12.34
C LYS A 340 11.13 -5.05 11.27
N MET A 341 10.02 -5.34 10.57
CA MET A 341 9.43 -4.39 9.63
C MET A 341 8.98 -3.08 10.29
N ARG A 342 8.54 -3.12 11.56
CA ARG A 342 8.17 -1.92 12.35
C ARG A 342 9.37 -1.19 12.94
N GLU A 343 10.44 -1.92 13.26
CA GLU A 343 11.67 -1.36 13.82
C GLU A 343 12.51 -0.65 12.75
N LEU A 344 12.63 -1.25 11.56
CA LEU A 344 13.46 -0.73 10.49
C LEU A 344 12.79 0.46 9.77
N PRO A 345 13.54 1.53 9.47
CA PRO A 345 13.04 2.59 8.60
C PRO A 345 12.89 2.09 7.15
N VAL A 346 11.95 2.68 6.43
CA VAL A 346 11.78 2.50 4.99
C VAL A 346 12.56 3.60 4.28
N ASP A 347 13.75 3.22 3.81
CA ASP A 347 14.65 4.07 3.05
C ASP A 347 15.04 3.37 1.73
N ASP A 348 14.37 3.74 0.65
CA ASP A 348 14.63 3.30 -0.71
C ASP A 348 14.25 4.39 -1.74
N PHE A 349 14.06 4.04 -3.01
CA PHE A 349 13.69 5.01 -4.04
C PHE A 349 12.22 5.46 -3.94
N PHE A 350 11.36 4.64 -3.31
CA PHE A 350 9.93 4.90 -3.18
C PHE A 350 9.67 5.88 -2.03
N ALA A 351 10.30 5.65 -0.87
CA ALA A 351 10.16 6.53 0.30
C ALA A 351 11.50 6.78 1.00
N LYS A 352 11.67 8.00 1.53
CA LYS A 352 12.77 8.40 2.41
C LYS A 352 12.22 8.66 3.80
N GLY A 353 12.79 8.02 4.82
CA GLY A 353 12.35 8.16 6.20
C GLY A 353 10.95 7.60 6.48
N GLY A 354 10.45 6.70 5.64
CA GLY A 354 9.16 6.05 5.87
C GLY A 354 9.20 5.15 7.09
N LYS A 355 8.05 4.90 7.73
CA LYS A 355 7.98 4.06 8.92
C LYS A 355 6.68 3.27 8.96
N VAL A 356 6.80 1.98 9.29
CA VAL A 356 5.64 1.13 9.58
C VAL A 356 5.21 1.34 11.03
N ARG A 357 3.95 1.74 11.22
CA ARG A 357 3.34 1.96 12.55
C ARG A 357 2.82 0.66 13.17
N GLU A 358 2.38 0.76 14.42
CA GLU A 358 1.81 -0.36 15.18
C GLU A 358 0.58 -0.97 14.49
N ASP A 359 -0.25 -0.13 13.86
CA ASP A 359 -1.45 -0.51 13.11
C ASP A 359 -1.18 -1.14 11.74
N GLY A 360 0.09 -1.26 11.33
CA GLY A 360 0.49 -1.82 10.04
C GLY A 360 0.50 -0.81 8.88
N ARG A 361 0.18 0.47 9.11
CA ARG A 361 0.34 1.51 8.10
C ARG A 361 1.82 1.83 7.90
N MET A 362 2.31 1.75 6.67
CA MET A 362 3.55 2.42 6.27
C MET A 362 3.22 3.91 6.05
N VAL A 363 3.74 4.77 6.93
CA VAL A 363 3.61 6.23 6.81
C VAL A 363 4.84 6.75 6.09
N HIS A 364 4.62 7.51 5.03
CA HIS A 364 5.65 8.22 4.27
C HIS A 364 5.09 9.53 3.74
N ASP A 365 5.95 10.38 3.20
CA ASP A 365 5.51 11.61 2.55
C ASP A 365 4.76 11.28 1.25
N MET A 366 3.65 11.97 1.01
CA MET A 366 2.84 11.87 -0.21
C MET A 366 3.08 13.10 -1.09
N LEU A 367 2.69 13.03 -2.35
CA LEU A 367 2.83 14.11 -3.32
C LEU A 367 1.48 14.73 -3.63
N LEU A 368 1.36 16.05 -3.50
CA LEU A 368 0.31 16.78 -4.20
C LEU A 368 0.77 16.98 -5.64
N VAL A 369 0.08 16.34 -6.58
CA VAL A 369 0.38 16.45 -8.01
C VAL A 369 -0.72 17.20 -8.74
N GLN A 370 -0.37 17.80 -9.88
CA GLN A 370 -1.31 18.35 -10.83
C GLN A 370 -1.02 17.80 -12.23
N VAL A 371 -2.05 17.36 -12.94
CA VAL A 371 -1.91 16.90 -14.32
C VAL A 371 -1.49 18.05 -15.22
N LYS A 372 -0.42 17.84 -15.98
CA LYS A 372 0.16 18.77 -16.95
C LYS A 372 -0.81 19.10 -18.08
N LYS A 373 -0.66 20.29 -18.65
CA LYS A 373 -1.21 20.60 -19.96
C LYS A 373 -0.49 19.77 -21.04
N PRO A 374 -1.12 19.48 -22.19
CA PRO A 374 -0.44 18.81 -23.30
C PRO A 374 0.87 19.50 -23.72
N SER A 375 0.91 20.84 -23.68
CA SER A 375 2.09 21.65 -24.02
C SER A 375 3.25 21.57 -23.02
N GLU A 376 3.01 21.05 -21.81
CA GLU A 376 4.01 20.93 -20.74
C GLU A 376 4.66 19.55 -20.71
N SER A 377 4.02 18.55 -21.33
CA SER A 377 4.52 17.17 -21.39
C SER A 377 5.64 17.04 -22.42
N LYS A 378 6.79 16.54 -21.99
CA LYS A 378 7.99 16.44 -22.84
C LYS A 378 8.17 15.07 -23.49
N GLN A 379 7.49 14.05 -22.97
CA GLN A 379 7.61 12.66 -23.39
C GLN A 379 6.40 11.85 -22.91
N PRO A 380 6.12 10.67 -23.50
CA PRO A 380 5.10 9.77 -22.96
C PRO A 380 5.29 9.54 -21.46
N TRP A 381 4.17 9.48 -20.71
CA TRP A 381 4.13 9.35 -19.24
C TRP A 381 4.61 10.55 -18.43
N ASP A 382 5.12 11.62 -19.07
CA ASP A 382 5.41 12.88 -18.37
C ASP A 382 4.10 13.67 -18.13
N TYR A 383 3.37 13.30 -17.09
CA TYR A 383 1.99 13.74 -16.87
C TYR A 383 1.80 14.65 -15.66
N TYR A 384 2.73 14.68 -14.70
CA TYR A 384 2.51 15.41 -13.45
C TYR A 384 3.49 16.55 -13.26
N ASN A 385 2.96 17.65 -12.75
CA ASN A 385 3.72 18.62 -11.97
C ASN A 385 3.62 18.22 -10.50
N VAL A 386 4.75 18.01 -9.82
CA VAL A 386 4.78 17.86 -8.35
C VAL A 386 4.63 19.26 -7.75
N VAL A 387 3.49 19.52 -7.13
CA VAL A 387 3.13 20.85 -6.60
C VAL A 387 3.69 21.05 -5.20
N ALA A 388 3.57 20.01 -4.36
CA ALA A 388 4.06 20.02 -2.99
C ALA A 388 4.27 18.60 -2.47
N THR A 389 5.09 18.49 -1.42
CA THR A 389 5.16 17.30 -0.57
C THR A 389 4.20 17.49 0.61
N VAL A 390 3.37 16.48 0.87
CA VAL A 390 2.48 16.41 2.04
C VAL A 390 3.12 15.44 3.02
N SER A 391 3.45 15.92 4.22
CA SER A 391 4.16 15.07 5.19
C SER A 391 3.31 13.86 5.57
N GLY A 392 3.94 12.73 5.88
CA GLY A 392 3.20 11.53 6.30
C GLY A 392 2.29 11.75 7.52
N GLU A 393 2.67 12.66 8.42
CA GLU A 393 1.86 13.07 9.58
C GLU A 393 0.56 13.79 9.18
N GLN A 394 0.59 14.55 8.07
CA GLN A 394 -0.59 15.24 7.53
C GLN A 394 -1.41 14.34 6.62
N ALA A 395 -0.73 13.46 5.87
CA ALA A 395 -1.38 12.60 4.89
C ALA A 395 -2.17 11.46 5.54
N PHE A 396 -1.64 10.82 6.60
CA PHE A 396 -2.26 9.62 7.16
C PHE A 396 -3.01 9.89 8.46
N GLN A 397 -4.06 9.11 8.72
CA GLN A 397 -4.84 9.21 9.96
C GLN A 397 -3.93 9.01 11.18
N SER A 398 -4.04 9.89 12.18
CA SER A 398 -3.26 9.78 13.41
C SER A 398 -3.57 8.50 14.20
N LEU A 399 -2.57 7.95 14.90
CA LEU A 399 -2.79 6.78 15.78
C LEU A 399 -3.80 7.05 16.90
N ALA A 400 -3.93 8.30 17.35
CA ALA A 400 -4.92 8.71 18.33
C ALA A 400 -6.37 8.49 17.84
N GLN A 401 -6.59 8.55 16.53
CA GLN A 401 -7.88 8.31 15.89
C GLN A 401 -8.02 6.88 15.35
N SER A 402 -7.01 6.02 15.54
CA SER A 402 -7.02 4.66 15.02
C SER A 402 -8.07 3.80 15.72
N GLU A 403 -8.79 3.01 14.91
CA GLU A 403 -9.71 1.98 15.38
C GLU A 403 -9.02 0.60 15.50
N CYS A 404 -7.70 0.53 15.29
CA CYS A 404 -6.94 -0.71 15.35
C CYS A 404 -6.76 -1.20 16.80
N PRO A 405 -7.21 -2.43 17.14
CA PRO A 405 -7.07 -2.98 18.50
C PRO A 405 -5.61 -3.25 18.92
N LEU A 406 -4.64 -3.19 18.01
CA LEU A 406 -3.22 -3.38 18.32
C LEU A 406 -2.54 -2.09 18.83
N VAL A 407 -3.15 -0.93 18.60
CA VAL A 407 -2.63 0.36 19.05
C VAL A 407 -2.99 0.53 20.52
N LYS A 408 -1.96 0.70 21.36
CA LYS A 408 -2.17 0.97 22.79
C LYS A 408 -2.66 2.41 22.96
N LYS A 409 -3.78 2.58 23.67
CA LYS A 409 -4.35 3.90 24.00
C LYS A 409 -3.87 4.40 25.35
#